data_AF-A0A4P9Z0Y5-F1
#
_entry.id   AF-A0A4P9Z0Y5-F1
#
_cell.length_a   1.000
_cell.length_b   1.000
_cell.length_c   1.000
_cell.angle_alpha   90.00
_cell.angle_beta   90.00
_cell.angle_gamma   90.00
#
_symmetry.space_group_name_H-M   'P 1'
#
loop_
_entity.id
_entity.type
_entity.pdbx_description
1 polymer ?
#
loop_
_entity_poly.entity_id
_entity_poly.type
_entity_poly.pdbx_seq_one_letter_code
_entity_poly.pdbx_strand_id
1 'polypeptide(L)'
;TSSAAPSATVVKPKKPLKQRIKEELLHYWHGSKLLAKEVRISSKLLWHMLKGEQLTRREQRQLRRTASDLFRLVPFSVFIIVPFMELLLPVALKLFPGMLPSTFEAKEVKEEKRRKLLKVRIEMAKFLRETIDESTSAKQGNNSKAPTTELIDFFMQLRSSEASMDNNELLSIAKKFGDDLTLDNLSRPQLISMCRFMGINAFGTDNFLRYQLRNRMRQIKADDRLIAAEGVDTLTPQELVHACSSRGLRTVGVPESHLRTALSQWLDLHLEQQLPSTLLVLTYAFSLLAPVPSSAPEALQATLSSLPHELVNEAQLNMLEREGLATAKQRLDVIEEQEELIEDERERRKVSGRCK
;
A
#
# COMPACT_ATOMS: atom_id res chain seq x y z
N THR A 1 11.67 43.75 10.43
CA THR A 1 12.81 43.56 9.51
C THR A 1 13.92 42.83 10.25
N SER A 2 14.11 41.54 10.00
CA SER A 2 15.32 40.82 10.44
C SER A 2 15.65 39.82 9.34
N SER A 3 16.69 40.14 8.59
CA SER A 3 17.17 39.42 7.40
C SER A 3 17.97 38.21 7.87
N ALA A 4 17.48 37.00 7.59
CA ALA A 4 18.22 35.77 7.80
C ALA A 4 19.24 35.58 6.66
N ALA A 5 20.52 35.65 6.99
CA ALA A 5 21.62 35.41 6.06
C ALA A 5 21.64 33.93 5.60
N PRO A 6 21.99 33.63 4.33
CA PRO A 6 22.10 32.26 3.84
C PRO A 6 23.34 31.58 4.41
N SER A 7 23.16 30.39 4.98
CA SER A 7 24.23 29.52 5.48
C SER A 7 25.14 29.07 4.32
N ALA A 8 26.39 29.53 4.32
CA ALA A 8 27.42 29.11 3.39
C ALA A 8 27.68 27.61 3.49
N THR A 9 27.42 26.88 2.42
CA THR A 9 27.82 25.47 2.26
C THR A 9 29.33 25.37 2.24
N VAL A 10 29.93 24.83 3.31
CA VAL A 10 31.36 24.52 3.37
C VAL A 10 31.66 23.40 2.36
N VAL A 11 32.20 23.78 1.20
CA VAL A 11 32.66 22.84 0.17
C VAL A 11 33.93 22.16 0.69
N LYS A 12 33.80 20.89 1.11
CA LYS A 12 34.96 20.07 1.51
C LYS A 12 35.97 19.99 0.35
N PRO A 13 37.28 20.16 0.61
CA PRO A 13 38.30 20.13 -0.45
C PRO A 13 38.30 18.76 -1.15
N LYS A 14 38.30 18.76 -2.49
CA LYS A 14 38.34 17.54 -3.30
C LYS A 14 39.65 16.80 -3.01
N LYS A 15 39.55 15.57 -2.50
CA LYS A 15 40.70 14.68 -2.29
C LYS A 15 41.49 14.49 -3.60
N PRO A 16 42.82 14.27 -3.56
CA PRO A 16 43.64 14.07 -4.75
C PRO A 16 43.15 12.88 -5.60
N LEU A 17 43.23 13.01 -6.94
CA LEU A 17 42.73 12.04 -7.94
C LEU A 17 43.12 10.59 -7.64
N LYS A 18 44.37 10.34 -7.25
CA LYS A 18 44.87 9.00 -6.87
C LYS A 18 44.14 8.40 -5.67
N GLN A 19 43.80 9.22 -4.67
CA GLN A 19 43.03 8.75 -3.50
C GLN A 19 41.59 8.45 -3.87
N ARG A 20 40.98 9.25 -4.75
CA ARG A 20 39.60 9.01 -5.23
C ARG A 20 39.50 7.70 -6.03
N ILE A 21 40.43 7.47 -6.96
CA ILE A 21 40.47 6.22 -7.75
C ILE A 21 40.71 5.01 -6.85
N LYS A 22 41.63 5.11 -5.87
CA LYS A 22 41.88 4.02 -4.91
C LYS A 22 40.66 3.75 -4.02
N GLU A 23 40.00 4.80 -3.53
CA GLU A 23 38.78 4.70 -2.73
C GLU A 23 37.63 4.08 -3.56
N GLU A 24 37.46 4.48 -4.82
CA GLU A 24 36.46 3.94 -5.74
C GLU A 24 36.72 2.46 -6.07
N LEU A 25 37.96 2.08 -6.41
CA LEU A 25 38.32 0.68 -6.69
C LEU A 25 38.17 -0.22 -5.46
N LEU A 26 38.60 0.23 -4.28
CA LEU A 26 38.36 -0.48 -3.02
C LEU A 26 36.86 -0.63 -2.76
N HIS A 27 36.08 0.40 -3.04
CA HIS A 27 34.63 0.38 -2.90
C HIS A 27 33.98 -0.63 -3.86
N TYR A 28 34.44 -0.72 -5.11
CA TYR A 28 34.00 -1.75 -6.06
C TYR A 28 34.39 -3.15 -5.58
N TRP A 29 35.63 -3.36 -5.11
CA TRP A 29 36.08 -4.65 -4.59
C TRP A 29 35.24 -5.14 -3.41
N HIS A 30 34.96 -4.26 -2.44
CA HIS A 30 34.10 -4.58 -1.31
C HIS A 30 32.65 -4.85 -1.73
N GLY A 31 32.12 -4.09 -2.69
CA GLY A 31 30.79 -4.31 -3.27
C GLY A 31 30.65 -5.65 -3.99
N SER A 32 31.61 -6.01 -4.84
CA SER A 32 31.65 -7.30 -5.54
C SER A 32 31.76 -8.47 -4.57
N LYS A 33 32.59 -8.36 -3.52
CA LYS A 33 32.72 -9.38 -2.47
C LYS A 33 31.42 -9.56 -1.67
N LEU A 34 30.74 -8.46 -1.34
CA LEU A 34 29.44 -8.50 -0.68
C LEU A 34 28.41 -9.23 -1.55
N LEU A 35 28.31 -8.87 -2.82
CA LEU A 35 27.37 -9.46 -3.77
C LEU A 35 27.64 -10.96 -3.98
N ALA A 36 28.91 -11.38 -4.10
CA ALA A 36 29.28 -12.79 -4.20
C ALA A 36 28.82 -13.60 -2.97
N LYS A 37 28.95 -13.02 -1.76
CA LYS A 37 28.45 -13.64 -0.53
C LYS A 37 26.92 -13.72 -0.51
N GLU A 38 26.24 -12.66 -0.94
CA GLU A 38 24.77 -12.62 -1.06
C GLU A 38 24.24 -13.66 -2.06
N VAL A 39 24.86 -13.79 -3.24
CA VAL A 39 24.51 -14.80 -4.26
C VAL A 39 24.67 -16.21 -3.68
N ARG A 40 25.78 -16.51 -3.01
CA ARG A 40 26.02 -17.83 -2.42
C ARG A 40 24.97 -18.20 -1.36
N ILE A 41 24.61 -17.26 -0.48
CA ILE A 41 23.57 -17.47 0.53
C ILE A 41 22.22 -17.68 -0.15
N SER A 42 21.86 -16.83 -1.11
CA SER A 42 20.59 -16.93 -1.82
C SER A 42 20.45 -18.22 -2.64
N SER A 43 21.53 -18.73 -3.25
CA SER A 43 21.53 -20.05 -3.88
C SER A 43 21.24 -21.16 -2.88
N LYS A 44 21.80 -21.11 -1.66
CA LYS A 44 21.51 -22.08 -0.60
C LYS A 44 20.04 -22.01 -0.18
N LEU A 45 19.50 -20.81 0.03
CA LEU A 45 18.09 -20.60 0.39
C LEU A 45 17.14 -21.07 -0.71
N LEU A 46 17.49 -20.85 -1.98
CA LEU A 46 16.74 -21.37 -3.12
C LEU A 46 16.72 -22.91 -3.11
N TRP A 47 17.84 -23.54 -2.78
CA TRP A 47 17.92 -25.00 -2.60
C TRP A 47 17.05 -25.51 -1.44
N HIS A 48 16.99 -24.79 -0.31
CA HIS A 48 16.07 -25.13 0.80
C HIS A 48 14.59 -25.04 0.37
N MET A 49 14.24 -23.99 -0.39
CA MET A 49 12.90 -23.83 -0.95
C MET A 49 12.55 -24.94 -1.94
N LEU A 50 13.49 -25.35 -2.81
CA LEU A 50 13.31 -26.46 -3.75
C LEU A 50 13.12 -27.81 -3.05
N LYS A 51 13.66 -27.98 -1.84
CA LYS A 51 13.45 -29.15 -0.98
C LYS A 51 12.12 -29.13 -0.22
N GLY A 52 11.34 -28.06 -0.33
CA GLY A 52 10.06 -27.91 0.36
C GLY A 52 10.16 -27.37 1.79
N GLU A 53 11.34 -26.88 2.21
CA GLU A 53 11.49 -26.25 3.52
C GLU A 53 10.87 -24.83 3.50
N GLN A 54 10.20 -24.45 4.59
CA GLN A 54 9.66 -23.10 4.73
C GLN A 54 10.77 -22.14 5.16
N LEU A 55 11.05 -21.15 4.31
CA LEU A 55 12.01 -20.09 4.61
C LEU A 55 11.44 -19.12 5.64
N THR A 56 12.27 -18.72 6.59
CA THR A 56 11.98 -17.63 7.53
C THR A 56 11.76 -16.31 6.80
N ARG A 57 11.13 -15.35 7.46
CA ARG A 57 10.84 -14.03 6.88
C ARG A 57 12.13 -13.29 6.45
N ARG A 58 13.23 -13.51 7.17
CA ARG A 58 14.55 -12.92 6.85
C ARG A 58 15.14 -13.54 5.58
N GLU A 59 15.06 -14.86 5.45
CA GLU A 59 15.57 -15.59 4.29
C GLU A 59 14.81 -15.23 3.00
N GLN A 60 13.48 -15.15 3.07
CA GLN A 60 12.67 -14.75 1.91
C GLN A 60 13.00 -13.34 1.42
N ARG A 61 13.19 -12.39 2.35
CA ARG A 61 13.57 -11.02 2.00
C ARG A 61 14.98 -10.93 1.46
N GLN A 62 15.93 -11.68 2.02
CA GLN A 62 17.29 -11.75 1.50
C GLN A 62 17.30 -12.27 0.07
N LEU A 63 16.57 -13.36 -0.19
CA LEU A 63 16.45 -13.94 -1.53
C LEU A 63 15.85 -12.95 -2.54
N ARG A 64 14.73 -12.29 -2.19
CA ARG A 64 14.11 -11.26 -3.05
C ARG A 64 15.04 -10.08 -3.31
N ARG A 65 15.77 -9.63 -2.29
CA ARG A 65 16.74 -8.53 -2.42
C ARG A 65 17.87 -8.92 -3.36
N THR A 66 18.51 -10.06 -3.15
CA THR A 66 19.60 -10.54 -4.01
C THR A 66 19.11 -10.77 -5.44
N ALA A 67 17.90 -11.30 -5.63
CA ALA A 67 17.31 -11.44 -6.95
C ALA A 67 17.13 -10.08 -7.64
N SER A 68 16.56 -9.09 -6.94
CA SER A 68 16.40 -7.72 -7.47
C SER A 68 17.76 -7.08 -7.77
N ASP A 69 18.73 -7.18 -6.86
CA ASP A 69 20.06 -6.61 -7.05
C ASP A 69 20.79 -7.30 -8.23
N LEU A 70 20.60 -8.61 -8.44
CA LEU A 70 21.11 -9.34 -9.60
C LEU A 70 20.45 -8.88 -10.92
N PHE A 71 19.11 -8.76 -10.94
CA PHE A 71 18.39 -8.24 -12.11
C PHE A 71 18.80 -6.81 -12.47
N ARG A 72 19.10 -5.96 -11.47
CA ARG A 72 19.64 -4.61 -11.69
C ARG A 72 21.10 -4.61 -12.13
N LEU A 73 21.88 -5.61 -11.72
CA LEU A 73 23.28 -5.76 -12.09
C LEU A 73 23.43 -6.22 -13.55
N VAL A 74 22.52 -7.01 -14.09
CA VAL A 74 22.57 -7.46 -15.50
C VAL A 74 22.71 -6.28 -16.48
N PRO A 75 21.82 -5.28 -16.52
CA PRO A 75 21.99 -4.13 -17.41
C PRO A 75 23.22 -3.30 -17.05
N PHE A 76 23.59 -3.19 -15.77
CA PHE A 76 24.81 -2.50 -15.33
C PHE A 76 26.09 -3.19 -15.83
N SER A 77 26.13 -4.52 -15.89
CA SER A 77 27.30 -5.29 -16.34
C SER A 77 27.64 -5.04 -17.81
N VAL A 78 26.63 -4.74 -18.64
CA VAL A 78 26.81 -4.35 -20.05
C VAL A 78 27.63 -3.07 -20.18
N PHE A 79 27.45 -2.10 -19.26
CA PHE A 79 28.22 -0.86 -19.25
C PHE A 79 29.69 -1.05 -18.88
N ILE A 80 30.02 -2.10 -18.10
CA ILE A 80 31.40 -2.42 -17.70
C ILE A 80 32.12 -3.21 -18.81
N ILE A 81 31.41 -4.14 -19.45
CA ILE A 81 32.00 -5.05 -20.45
C ILE A 81 32.26 -4.33 -21.78
N VAL A 82 31.38 -3.40 -22.17
CA VAL A 82 31.50 -2.69 -23.45
C VAL A 82 32.29 -1.39 -23.26
N PRO A 83 33.46 -1.23 -23.91
CA PRO A 83 34.27 -0.02 -23.78
C PRO A 83 33.49 1.23 -24.27
N PHE A 84 33.72 2.37 -23.62
CA PHE A 84 33.04 3.67 -23.85
C PHE A 84 31.56 3.78 -23.47
N MET A 85 30.90 2.69 -23.05
CA MET A 85 29.52 2.75 -22.55
C MET A 85 29.39 3.51 -21.22
N GLU A 86 30.47 3.63 -20.43
CA GLU A 86 30.48 4.44 -19.19
C GLU A 86 30.08 5.91 -19.42
N LEU A 87 30.37 6.46 -20.61
CA LEU A 87 29.96 7.81 -20.98
C LEU A 87 28.44 7.98 -21.03
N LEU A 88 27.69 6.88 -21.24
CA LEU A 88 26.24 6.86 -21.21
C LEU A 88 25.66 6.66 -19.81
N LEU A 89 26.46 6.35 -18.78
CA LEU A 89 25.96 6.19 -17.41
C LEU A 89 25.18 7.42 -16.89
N PRO A 90 25.59 8.69 -17.13
CA PRO A 90 24.80 9.84 -16.71
C PRO A 90 23.42 9.90 -17.38
N VAL A 91 23.34 9.49 -18.65
CA VAL A 91 22.08 9.45 -19.42
C VAL A 91 21.21 8.28 -18.95
N ALA A 92 21.82 7.11 -18.74
CA ALA A 92 21.15 5.92 -18.24
C ALA A 92 20.62 6.09 -16.82
N LEU A 93 21.34 6.78 -15.92
CA LEU A 93 20.87 7.11 -14.57
C LEU A 93 19.70 8.10 -14.59
N LYS A 94 19.65 9.00 -15.59
CA LYS A 94 18.52 9.91 -15.80
C LYS A 94 17.28 9.17 -16.34
N LEU A 95 17.47 8.17 -17.19
CA LEU A 95 16.39 7.33 -17.74
C LEU A 95 15.92 6.24 -16.75
N PHE A 96 16.82 5.68 -15.94
CA PHE A 96 16.57 4.58 -15.02
C PHE A 96 17.09 4.90 -13.61
N PRO A 97 16.40 5.75 -12.83
CA PRO A 97 16.84 6.19 -11.50
C PRO A 97 16.88 5.08 -10.43
N GLY A 98 16.47 3.85 -10.75
CA GLY A 98 16.51 2.66 -9.89
C GLY A 98 17.56 1.61 -10.29
N MET A 99 18.42 1.91 -11.27
CA MET A 99 19.44 1.00 -11.82
C MET A 99 20.55 0.64 -10.81
N LEU A 100 20.85 1.54 -9.86
CA LEU A 100 21.90 1.29 -8.89
C LEU A 100 21.45 0.26 -7.83
N PRO A 101 22.33 -0.67 -7.44
CA PRO A 101 22.04 -1.56 -6.33
C PRO A 101 21.74 -0.77 -5.05
N SER A 102 20.84 -1.29 -4.24
CA SER A 102 20.32 -0.62 -3.03
C SER A 102 21.39 -0.24 -1.99
N THR A 103 22.58 -0.83 -2.11
CA THR A 103 23.79 -0.59 -1.31
C THR A 103 24.46 0.75 -1.59
N PHE A 104 24.30 1.32 -2.79
CA PHE A 104 24.92 2.58 -3.22
C PHE A 104 24.05 3.82 -2.97
N GLU A 105 22.81 3.65 -2.53
CA GLU A 105 21.93 4.77 -2.21
C GLU A 105 22.30 5.41 -0.85
N ALA A 106 22.62 6.71 -0.88
CA ALA A 106 22.87 7.50 0.32
C ALA A 106 21.65 7.55 1.26
N LYS A 107 21.91 7.64 2.58
CA LYS A 107 20.87 7.68 3.62
C LYS A 107 19.88 8.84 3.39
N GLU A 108 20.40 10.01 3.04
CA GLU A 108 19.61 11.22 2.78
C GLU A 108 18.59 11.00 1.64
N VAL A 109 19.01 10.36 0.55
CA VAL A 109 18.12 10.03 -0.59
C VAL A 109 17.00 9.09 -0.17
N LYS A 110 17.28 8.12 0.72
CA LYS A 110 16.26 7.21 1.27
C LYS A 110 15.26 7.97 2.15
N GLU A 111 15.74 8.89 2.98
CA GLU A 111 14.88 9.73 3.81
C GLU A 111 14.01 10.68 2.98
N GLU A 112 14.56 11.29 1.94
CA GLU A 112 13.80 12.11 1.00
C GLU A 112 12.70 11.31 0.29
N LYS A 113 13.01 10.10 -0.19
CA LYS A 113 12.01 9.20 -0.80
C LYS A 113 10.88 8.88 0.19
N ARG A 114 11.19 8.62 1.46
CA ARG A 114 10.18 8.39 2.51
C ARG A 114 9.31 9.62 2.75
N ARG A 115 9.91 10.81 2.81
CA ARG A 115 9.17 12.08 2.98
C ARG A 115 8.26 12.36 1.78
N LYS A 116 8.75 12.14 0.56
CA LYS A 116 7.95 12.27 -0.67
C LYS A 116 6.77 11.29 -0.68
N LEU A 117 7.01 10.03 -0.34
CA LEU A 117 5.96 9.03 -0.24
C LEU A 117 4.90 9.40 0.80
N LEU A 118 5.31 9.92 1.97
CA LEU A 118 4.36 10.39 2.98
C LEU A 118 3.48 11.53 2.47
N LYS A 119 4.05 12.49 1.74
CA LYS A 119 3.27 13.59 1.13
C LYS A 119 2.23 13.05 0.16
N VAL A 120 2.63 12.14 -0.73
CA VAL A 120 1.71 11.46 -1.66
C VAL A 120 0.61 10.73 -0.90
N ARG A 121 0.94 10.02 0.19
CA ARG A 121 -0.06 9.33 1.01
C ARG A 121 -1.10 10.27 1.60
N ILE A 122 -0.67 11.41 2.14
CA ILE A 122 -1.59 12.40 2.71
C ILE A 122 -2.52 12.94 1.62
N GLU A 123 -1.97 13.31 0.46
CA GLU A 123 -2.74 13.87 -0.65
C GLU A 123 -3.74 12.85 -1.22
N MET A 124 -3.31 11.61 -1.43
CA MET A 124 -4.18 10.54 -1.93
C MET A 124 -5.21 10.10 -0.90
N ALA A 125 -4.89 10.12 0.40
CA ALA A 125 -5.87 9.87 1.44
C ALA A 125 -6.95 10.96 1.47
N LYS A 126 -6.57 12.24 1.34
CA LYS A 126 -7.54 13.35 1.26
C LYS A 126 -8.47 13.17 0.08
N PHE A 127 -7.90 12.91 -1.10
CA PHE A 127 -8.67 12.68 -2.31
C PHE A 127 -9.59 11.46 -2.19
N LEU A 128 -9.11 10.35 -1.59
CA LEU A 128 -9.95 9.18 -1.32
C LEU A 128 -11.15 9.55 -0.45
N ARG A 129 -10.93 10.33 0.63
CA ARG A 129 -12.01 10.76 1.51
C ARG A 129 -13.01 11.66 0.78
N GLU A 130 -12.53 12.70 0.09
CA GLU A 130 -13.36 13.64 -0.67
C GLU A 130 -14.20 12.93 -1.74
N THR A 131 -13.60 12.01 -2.52
CA THR A 131 -14.33 11.27 -3.56
C THR A 131 -15.37 10.31 -3.00
N ILE A 132 -15.11 9.72 -1.84
CA ILE A 132 -16.06 8.86 -1.15
C ILE A 132 -17.22 9.70 -0.60
N ASP A 133 -16.93 10.81 0.09
CA ASP A 133 -17.95 11.74 0.61
C ASP A 133 -18.83 12.33 -0.52
N GLU A 134 -18.25 12.69 -1.67
CA GLU A 134 -18.99 13.18 -2.83
C GLU A 134 -19.90 12.10 -3.43
N SER A 135 -19.41 10.87 -3.58
CA SER A 135 -20.20 9.75 -4.10
C SER A 135 -21.40 9.40 -3.20
N THR A 136 -21.23 9.50 -1.88
CA THR A 136 -22.34 9.27 -0.93
C THR A 136 -23.38 10.39 -0.98
N SER A 137 -22.95 11.64 -1.15
CA SER A 137 -23.83 12.82 -1.12
C SER A 137 -24.63 13.00 -2.41
N ALA A 138 -24.05 12.69 -3.57
CA ALA A 138 -24.68 12.90 -4.87
C ALA A 138 -25.92 12.01 -5.11
N LYS A 139 -26.03 10.87 -4.41
CA LYS A 139 -27.08 9.87 -4.63
C LYS A 139 -28.12 9.76 -3.52
N GLN A 140 -27.95 10.46 -2.40
CA GLN A 140 -28.99 10.58 -1.35
C GLN A 140 -30.26 11.30 -1.82
N GLY A 141 -30.28 11.89 -3.03
CA GLY A 141 -31.44 12.57 -3.62
C GLY A 141 -32.55 11.65 -4.14
N ASN A 142 -32.30 10.35 -4.36
CA ASN A 142 -33.32 9.41 -4.80
C ASN A 142 -33.75 8.49 -3.64
N ASN A 143 -34.93 8.78 -3.10
CA ASN A 143 -35.61 7.98 -2.08
C ASN A 143 -36.06 6.62 -2.66
N SER A 144 -35.15 5.67 -2.74
CA SER A 144 -35.47 4.26 -2.99
C SER A 144 -35.83 3.60 -1.67
N LYS A 145 -37.13 3.41 -1.43
CA LYS A 145 -37.65 2.59 -0.31
C LYS A 145 -37.26 1.11 -0.54
N ALA A 146 -36.08 0.72 -0.04
CA ALA A 146 -35.65 -0.67 0.05
C ALA A 146 -36.02 -1.26 1.44
N PRO A 147 -36.24 -2.58 1.55
CA PRO A 147 -36.74 -3.21 2.77
C PRO A 147 -35.68 -3.13 3.89
N THR A 148 -36.13 -2.68 5.06
CA THR A 148 -35.35 -2.55 6.30
C THR A 148 -34.75 -3.89 6.70
N THR A 149 -33.43 -3.89 6.83
CA THR A 149 -32.62 -5.01 7.31
C THR A 149 -31.51 -4.43 8.18
N GLU A 150 -31.04 -5.24 9.13
CA GLU A 150 -30.12 -4.85 10.20
C GLU A 150 -28.86 -4.12 9.70
N LEU A 151 -28.32 -4.46 8.53
CA LEU A 151 -27.13 -3.79 7.98
C LEU A 151 -27.40 -2.37 7.47
N ILE A 152 -28.49 -2.13 6.74
CA ILE A 152 -28.81 -0.77 6.24
C ILE A 152 -29.20 0.13 7.41
N ASP A 153 -30.00 -0.40 8.35
CA ASP A 153 -30.40 0.33 9.55
C ASP A 153 -29.17 0.70 10.40
N PHE A 154 -28.21 -0.21 10.54
CA PHE A 154 -26.91 0.03 11.17
C PHE A 154 -26.12 1.15 10.48
N PHE A 155 -26.03 1.16 9.15
CA PHE A 155 -25.32 2.21 8.42
C PHE A 155 -26.02 3.57 8.49
N MET A 156 -27.36 3.58 8.50
CA MET A 156 -28.13 4.80 8.73
C MET A 156 -27.93 5.32 10.15
N GLN A 157 -27.87 4.45 11.16
CA GLN A 157 -27.55 4.81 12.54
C GLN A 157 -26.12 5.35 12.67
N LEU A 158 -25.14 4.72 12.04
CA LEU A 158 -23.74 5.17 12.05
C LEU A 158 -23.53 6.57 11.45
N ARG A 159 -24.34 6.94 10.46
CA ARG A 159 -24.25 8.26 9.81
C ARG A 159 -25.11 9.33 10.49
N SER A 160 -26.19 8.91 11.15
CA SER A 160 -27.11 9.83 11.84
C SER A 160 -26.74 10.08 13.29
N SER A 161 -26.01 9.15 13.93
CA SER A 161 -25.65 9.19 15.34
C SER A 161 -24.14 9.19 15.52
N GLU A 162 -23.61 10.21 16.21
CA GLU A 162 -22.24 10.23 16.76
C GLU A 162 -22.04 9.27 17.95
N ALA A 163 -22.92 8.27 18.13
CA ALA A 163 -22.86 7.35 19.26
C ALA A 163 -21.68 6.36 19.11
N SER A 164 -20.94 6.17 20.20
CA SER A 164 -19.94 5.11 20.35
C SER A 164 -20.62 3.75 20.32
N MET A 165 -20.47 3.01 19.22
CA MET A 165 -21.03 1.68 19.06
C MET A 165 -20.25 0.63 19.85
N ASP A 166 -20.87 -0.55 20.06
CA ASP A 166 -20.13 -1.70 20.60
C ASP A 166 -19.10 -2.19 19.57
N ASN A 167 -17.88 -2.42 20.04
CA ASN A 167 -16.75 -2.82 19.20
C ASN A 167 -16.99 -4.18 18.54
N ASN A 168 -17.71 -5.10 19.21
CA ASN A 168 -17.94 -6.43 18.66
C ASN A 168 -18.90 -6.40 17.46
N GLU A 169 -19.96 -5.59 17.56
CA GLU A 169 -20.92 -5.40 16.48
C GLU A 169 -20.24 -4.77 15.26
N LEU A 170 -19.45 -3.71 15.48
CA LEU A 170 -18.64 -3.05 14.45
C LEU A 170 -17.72 -4.04 13.72
N LEU A 171 -17.00 -4.87 14.46
CA LEU A 171 -16.11 -5.89 13.89
C LEU A 171 -16.88 -6.95 13.11
N SER A 172 -18.04 -7.39 13.60
CA SER A 172 -18.87 -8.39 12.93
C SER A 172 -19.31 -7.94 11.53
N ILE A 173 -19.61 -6.65 11.38
CA ILE A 173 -20.06 -6.06 10.13
C ILE A 173 -18.88 -5.79 9.20
N ALA A 174 -17.77 -5.28 9.74
CA ALA A 174 -16.54 -5.07 8.99
C ALA A 174 -16.02 -6.36 8.32
N LYS A 175 -16.20 -7.52 8.97
CA LYS A 175 -15.84 -8.85 8.41
C LYS A 175 -16.66 -9.22 7.17
N LYS A 176 -17.83 -8.60 6.95
CA LYS A 176 -18.70 -8.92 5.82
C LYS A 176 -18.21 -8.31 4.49
N PHE A 177 -17.37 -7.27 4.55
CA PHE A 177 -16.86 -6.58 3.37
C PHE A 177 -15.66 -7.32 2.74
N GLY A 178 -15.86 -8.27 1.83
CA GLY A 178 -14.73 -8.96 1.20
C GLY A 178 -13.73 -8.03 0.49
N ASP A 179 -12.44 -8.38 0.48
CA ASP A 179 -11.40 -7.62 -0.25
C ASP A 179 -11.79 -7.42 -1.73
N ASP A 180 -12.32 -8.46 -2.37
CA ASP A 180 -12.74 -8.41 -3.78
C ASP A 180 -13.93 -7.48 -3.98
N LEU A 181 -14.95 -7.62 -3.13
CA LEU A 181 -16.15 -6.79 -3.13
C LEU A 181 -15.80 -5.29 -3.01
N THR A 182 -14.94 -4.94 -2.06
CA THR A 182 -14.51 -3.54 -1.89
C THR A 182 -13.79 -3.02 -3.12
N LEU A 183 -12.90 -3.81 -3.74
CA LEU A 183 -12.12 -3.37 -4.89
C LEU A 183 -12.93 -3.24 -6.18
N ASP A 184 -13.95 -4.08 -6.35
CA ASP A 184 -14.77 -4.07 -7.56
C ASP A 184 -15.65 -2.81 -7.61
N ASN A 185 -16.16 -2.36 -6.46
CA ASN A 185 -16.99 -1.15 -6.34
C ASN A 185 -16.23 0.18 -6.25
N LEU A 186 -14.91 0.16 -6.12
CA LEU A 186 -14.14 1.41 -6.15
C LEU A 186 -14.05 1.96 -7.56
N SER A 187 -14.37 3.24 -7.70
CA SER A 187 -14.19 3.99 -8.93
C SER A 187 -12.70 4.06 -9.31
N ARG A 188 -12.42 4.26 -10.60
CA ARG A 188 -11.05 4.39 -11.11
C ARG A 188 -10.19 5.42 -10.35
N PRO A 189 -10.68 6.66 -10.06
CA PRO A 189 -9.90 7.61 -9.27
C PRO A 189 -9.54 7.10 -7.88
N GLN A 190 -10.45 6.38 -7.22
CA GLN A 190 -10.19 5.77 -5.91
C GLN A 190 -9.16 4.63 -6.01
N LEU A 191 -9.27 3.75 -7.02
CA LEU A 191 -8.28 2.69 -7.27
C LEU A 191 -6.86 3.26 -7.49
N ILE A 192 -6.74 4.33 -8.29
CA ILE A 192 -5.46 5.01 -8.52
C ILE A 192 -4.90 5.57 -7.22
N SER A 193 -5.75 6.21 -6.42
CA SER A 193 -5.35 6.85 -5.17
C SER A 193 -4.91 5.83 -4.14
N MET A 194 -5.61 4.69 -4.05
CA MET A 194 -5.22 3.58 -3.20
C MET A 194 -3.90 2.92 -3.66
N CYS A 195 -3.71 2.73 -4.98
CA CYS A 195 -2.44 2.25 -5.52
C CYS A 195 -1.28 3.18 -5.13
N ARG A 196 -1.43 4.49 -5.35
CA ARG A 196 -0.39 5.49 -5.01
C ARG A 196 -0.14 5.57 -3.51
N PHE A 197 -1.18 5.51 -2.69
CA PHE A 197 -1.07 5.45 -1.24
C PHE A 197 -0.21 4.26 -0.78
N MET A 198 -0.45 3.09 -1.39
CA MET A 198 0.31 1.85 -1.14
C MET A 198 1.72 1.85 -1.74
N GLY A 199 2.11 2.91 -2.46
CA GLY A 199 3.41 2.99 -3.15
C GLY A 199 3.49 2.14 -4.40
N ILE A 200 2.35 1.75 -4.98
CA ILE A 200 2.23 1.03 -6.24
C ILE A 200 2.15 2.05 -7.38
N ASN A 201 2.80 1.76 -8.50
CA ASN A 201 2.69 2.59 -9.69
C ASN A 201 1.31 2.40 -10.34
N ALA A 202 0.46 3.41 -10.29
CA ALA A 202 -0.90 3.36 -10.81
C ALA A 202 -0.95 3.68 -12.31
N PHE A 203 -0.89 2.64 -13.14
CA PHE A 203 -1.02 2.74 -14.61
C PHE A 203 -1.89 1.60 -15.15
N GLY A 204 -2.36 1.72 -16.39
CA GLY A 204 -3.14 0.70 -17.07
C GLY A 204 -4.66 0.80 -16.86
N THR A 205 -5.33 -0.33 -17.08
CA THR A 205 -6.79 -0.48 -16.99
C THR A 205 -7.23 -0.73 -15.54
N ASP A 206 -8.52 -0.56 -15.27
CA ASP A 206 -9.07 -0.66 -13.91
C ASP A 206 -8.91 -2.08 -13.35
N ASN A 207 -9.12 -3.09 -14.19
CA ASN A 207 -8.87 -4.49 -13.85
C ASN A 207 -7.41 -4.76 -13.47
N PHE A 208 -6.46 -4.08 -14.13
CA PHE A 208 -5.05 -4.21 -13.81
C PHE A 208 -4.71 -3.54 -12.46
N LEU A 209 -5.28 -2.37 -12.18
CA LEU A 209 -5.15 -1.72 -10.87
C LEU A 209 -5.72 -2.60 -9.74
N ARG A 210 -6.92 -3.16 -9.94
CA ARG A 210 -7.54 -4.11 -8.99
C ARG A 210 -6.66 -5.33 -8.79
N TYR A 211 -6.12 -5.92 -9.86
CA TYR A 211 -5.19 -7.04 -9.76
C TYR A 211 -3.92 -6.69 -8.95
N GLN A 212 -3.33 -5.52 -9.19
CA GLN A 212 -2.16 -5.06 -8.42
C GLN A 212 -2.47 -4.92 -6.93
N LEU A 213 -3.62 -4.34 -6.59
CA LEU A 213 -4.08 -4.20 -5.21
C LEU A 213 -4.35 -5.57 -4.56
N ARG A 214 -5.08 -6.48 -5.23
CA ARG A 214 -5.30 -7.86 -4.77
C ARG A 214 -3.99 -8.59 -4.52
N ASN A 215 -3.03 -8.48 -5.43
CA ASN A 215 -1.71 -9.07 -5.27
C ASN A 215 -0.98 -8.47 -4.06
N ARG A 216 -1.11 -7.15 -3.85
CA ARG A 216 -0.53 -6.48 -2.69
C ARG A 216 -1.15 -6.97 -1.37
N MET A 217 -2.48 -7.10 -1.30
CA MET A 217 -3.17 -7.62 -0.11
C MET A 217 -2.73 -9.05 0.21
N ARG A 218 -2.65 -9.93 -0.81
CA ARG A 218 -2.12 -11.30 -0.64
C ARG A 218 -0.69 -11.32 -0.10
N GLN A 219 0.19 -10.43 -0.59
CA GLN A 219 1.56 -10.30 -0.08
C GLN A 219 1.60 -9.82 1.37
N ILE A 220 0.74 -8.86 1.74
CA ILE A 220 0.63 -8.37 3.11
C ILE A 220 0.16 -9.49 4.03
N LYS A 221 -0.88 -10.24 3.65
CA LYS A 221 -1.38 -11.39 4.40
C LYS A 221 -0.34 -12.49 4.60
N ALA A 222 0.46 -12.78 3.58
CA ALA A 222 1.57 -13.72 3.71
C ALA A 222 2.65 -13.21 4.68
N ASP A 223 3.02 -11.92 4.59
CA ASP A 223 3.98 -11.29 5.52
C ASP A 223 3.42 -11.22 6.95
N ASP A 224 2.13 -10.96 7.13
CA ASP A 224 1.46 -10.91 8.43
C ASP A 224 1.53 -12.27 9.15
N ARG A 225 1.24 -13.36 8.44
CA ARG A 225 1.39 -14.72 9.01
C ARG A 225 2.82 -15.02 9.45
N LEU A 226 3.80 -14.61 8.67
CA LEU A 226 5.22 -14.80 9.03
C LEU A 226 5.61 -13.96 10.25
N ILE A 227 5.17 -12.70 10.31
CA ILE A 227 5.45 -11.83 11.47
C ILE A 227 4.74 -12.36 12.72
N ALA A 228 3.51 -12.82 12.61
CA ALA A 228 2.78 -13.39 13.74
C ALA A 228 3.46 -14.65 14.28
N ALA A 229 3.97 -15.51 13.39
CA ALA A 229 4.71 -16.72 13.78
C ALA A 229 6.07 -16.42 14.45
N GLU A 230 6.80 -15.40 13.98
CA GLU A 230 8.10 -15.02 14.54
C GLU A 230 7.99 -14.07 15.74
N GLY A 231 6.87 -13.34 15.88
CA GLY A 231 6.63 -12.32 16.88
C GLY A 231 7.15 -10.93 16.46
N VAL A 232 6.41 -9.87 16.80
CA VAL A 232 6.73 -8.48 16.42
C VAL A 232 8.07 -8.02 17.00
N ASP A 233 8.42 -8.49 18.19
CA ASP A 233 9.63 -8.08 18.92
C ASP A 233 10.94 -8.52 18.25
N THR A 234 10.89 -9.55 17.39
CA THR A 234 12.07 -10.05 16.67
C THR A 234 12.49 -9.17 15.49
N LEU A 235 11.64 -8.22 15.09
CA LEU A 235 11.94 -7.30 13.99
C LEU A 235 13.00 -6.27 14.39
N THR A 236 13.99 -6.08 13.52
CA THR A 236 14.91 -4.94 13.62
C THR A 236 14.21 -3.62 13.27
N PRO A 237 14.74 -2.45 13.67
CA PRO A 237 14.09 -1.16 13.44
C PRO A 237 13.80 -0.88 11.96
N GLN A 238 14.69 -1.32 11.06
CA GLN A 238 14.50 -1.17 9.61
C GLN A 238 13.37 -2.05 9.08
N GLU A 239 13.28 -3.28 9.59
CA GLU A 239 12.24 -4.23 9.20
C GLU A 239 10.87 -3.81 9.71
N LEU A 240 10.82 -3.26 10.93
CA LEU A 240 9.61 -2.72 11.53
C LEU A 240 9.09 -1.55 10.68
N VAL A 241 9.93 -0.56 10.39
CA VAL A 241 9.57 0.57 9.51
C VAL A 241 9.09 0.08 8.15
N HIS A 242 9.75 -0.91 7.55
CA HIS A 242 9.33 -1.45 6.26
C HIS A 242 7.99 -2.19 6.34
N ALA A 243 7.76 -2.98 7.39
CA ALA A 243 6.51 -3.70 7.63
C ALA A 243 5.35 -2.72 7.81
N CYS A 244 5.52 -1.72 8.67
CA CYS A 244 4.51 -0.69 8.92
C CYS A 244 4.24 0.11 7.64
N SER A 245 5.29 0.58 6.96
CA SER A 245 5.13 1.34 5.73
C SER A 245 4.40 0.53 4.65
N SER A 246 4.67 -0.77 4.54
CA SER A 246 4.03 -1.66 3.57
C SER A 246 2.51 -1.79 3.74
N ARG A 247 2.01 -1.62 4.97
CA ARG A 247 0.59 -1.67 5.36
C ARG A 247 -0.10 -0.30 5.31
N GLY A 248 0.60 0.73 4.87
CA GLY A 248 0.08 2.10 4.83
C GLY A 248 0.27 2.89 6.14
N LEU A 249 0.81 2.28 7.20
CA LEU A 249 1.02 2.95 8.49
C LEU A 249 2.04 4.10 8.39
N ARG A 250 1.84 5.12 9.22
CA ARG A 250 2.75 6.26 9.35
C ARG A 250 4.06 5.80 10.00
N THR A 251 5.18 6.12 9.36
CA THR A 251 6.52 5.69 9.82
C THR A 251 7.50 6.84 10.02
N VAL A 252 7.25 8.01 9.42
CA VAL A 252 8.14 9.16 9.55
C VAL A 252 7.81 9.91 10.84
N GLY A 253 8.82 10.07 11.70
CA GLY A 253 8.69 10.79 12.97
C GLY A 253 7.93 10.03 14.06
N VAL A 254 7.75 8.72 13.91
CA VAL A 254 7.08 7.85 14.88
C VAL A 254 8.12 7.05 15.66
N PRO A 255 8.09 7.00 17.00
CA PRO A 255 9.03 6.21 17.79
C PRO A 255 8.81 4.71 17.57
N GLU A 256 9.86 3.92 17.79
CA GLU A 256 9.84 2.47 17.55
C GLU A 256 8.77 1.75 18.35
N SER A 257 8.57 2.11 19.62
CA SER A 257 7.53 1.54 20.48
C SER A 257 6.14 1.66 19.87
N HIS A 258 5.77 2.85 19.39
CA HIS A 258 4.48 3.08 18.75
C HIS A 258 4.34 2.31 17.43
N LEU A 259 5.43 2.12 16.68
CA LEU A 259 5.40 1.30 15.47
C LEU A 259 5.13 -0.17 15.79
N ARG A 260 5.69 -0.70 16.89
CA ARG A 260 5.42 -2.06 17.36
C ARG A 260 3.97 -2.22 17.79
N THR A 261 3.43 -1.27 18.56
CA THR A 261 2.02 -1.25 18.97
C THR A 261 1.10 -1.20 17.75
N ALA A 262 1.35 -0.29 16.81
CA ALA A 262 0.53 -0.15 15.60
C ALA A 262 0.59 -1.40 14.70
N LEU A 263 1.76 -2.03 14.58
CA LEU A 263 1.89 -3.29 13.82
C LEU A 263 1.18 -4.44 14.52
N SER A 264 1.27 -4.53 15.85
CA SER A 264 0.58 -5.57 16.63
C SER A 264 -0.93 -5.43 16.50
N GLN A 265 -1.44 -4.19 16.58
CA GLN A 265 -2.85 -3.88 16.38
C GLN A 265 -3.32 -4.23 14.95
N TRP A 266 -2.51 -3.92 13.92
CA TRP A 266 -2.80 -4.37 12.56
C TRP A 266 -2.93 -5.89 12.46
N LEU A 267 -1.99 -6.62 13.07
CA LEU A 267 -1.96 -8.09 13.02
C LEU A 267 -3.17 -8.71 13.73
N ASP A 268 -3.54 -8.17 14.89
CA ASP A 268 -4.74 -8.58 15.62
C ASP A 268 -6.01 -8.38 14.78
N LEU A 269 -6.17 -7.19 14.20
CA LEU A 269 -7.30 -6.87 13.33
C LEU A 269 -7.34 -7.75 12.07
N HIS A 270 -6.21 -8.01 11.44
CA HIS A 270 -6.16 -8.76 10.19
C HIS A 270 -6.23 -10.29 10.39
N LEU A 271 -5.53 -10.85 11.38
CA LEU A 271 -5.40 -12.29 11.55
C LEU A 271 -6.43 -12.87 12.53
N GLU A 272 -6.58 -12.25 13.70
CA GLU A 272 -7.51 -12.72 14.74
C GLU A 272 -8.94 -12.29 14.42
N GLN A 273 -9.12 -11.00 14.13
CA GLN A 273 -10.44 -10.48 13.75
C GLN A 273 -10.79 -10.73 12.29
N GLN A 274 -9.86 -11.26 11.48
CA GLN A 274 -10.07 -11.60 10.07
C GLN A 274 -10.60 -10.44 9.22
N LEU A 275 -10.21 -9.21 9.56
CA LEU A 275 -10.66 -8.06 8.79
C LEU A 275 -10.02 -8.03 7.40
N PRO A 276 -10.78 -7.61 6.37
CA PRO A 276 -10.28 -7.42 5.01
C PRO A 276 -9.10 -6.44 4.98
N SER A 277 -8.03 -6.79 4.26
CA SER A 277 -6.85 -5.94 4.16
C SER A 277 -7.14 -4.61 3.45
N THR A 278 -8.06 -4.61 2.47
CA THR A 278 -8.44 -3.39 1.73
C THR A 278 -9.13 -2.38 2.66
N LEU A 279 -10.05 -2.85 3.49
CA LEU A 279 -10.74 -2.05 4.48
C LEU A 279 -9.76 -1.47 5.50
N LEU A 280 -8.84 -2.30 6.01
CA LEU A 280 -7.79 -1.82 6.93
C LEU A 280 -6.94 -0.73 6.27
N VAL A 281 -6.52 -0.91 5.01
CA VAL A 281 -5.75 0.13 4.29
C VAL A 281 -6.53 1.44 4.20
N LEU A 282 -7.83 1.40 3.89
CA LEU A 282 -8.68 2.60 3.86
C LEU A 282 -8.79 3.24 5.25
N THR A 283 -8.98 2.43 6.29
CA THR A 283 -9.03 2.90 7.68
C THR A 283 -7.77 3.63 8.10
N TYR A 284 -6.61 3.06 7.81
CA TYR A 284 -5.35 3.73 8.14
C TYR A 284 -5.03 4.91 7.20
N ALA A 285 -5.55 4.90 5.97
CA ALA A 285 -5.45 6.07 5.09
C ALA A 285 -6.23 7.27 5.68
N PHE A 286 -7.46 7.05 6.16
CA PHE A 286 -8.26 8.12 6.77
C PHE A 286 -7.74 8.54 8.14
N SER A 287 -7.26 7.59 8.96
CA SER A 287 -6.60 7.90 10.23
C SER A 287 -5.35 8.77 10.04
N LEU A 288 -4.66 8.65 8.90
CA LEU A 288 -3.52 9.52 8.57
C LEU A 288 -3.90 11.01 8.47
N LEU A 289 -5.17 11.31 8.17
CA LEU A 289 -5.72 12.66 8.06
C LEU A 289 -6.30 13.18 9.37
N ALA A 290 -6.52 12.30 10.36
CA ALA A 290 -7.16 12.67 11.60
C ALA A 290 -6.24 13.59 12.43
N PRO A 291 -6.76 14.74 12.92
CA PRO A 291 -5.99 15.64 13.77
C PRO A 291 -5.68 15.06 15.16
N VAL A 292 -6.47 14.08 15.61
CA VAL A 292 -6.30 13.34 16.87
C VAL A 292 -6.03 11.87 16.54
N PRO A 293 -5.09 11.19 17.22
CA PRO A 293 -4.93 9.75 17.09
C PRO A 293 -6.22 9.05 17.55
N SER A 294 -7.05 8.65 16.60
CA SER A 294 -8.23 7.83 16.87
C SER A 294 -7.82 6.40 17.18
N SER A 295 -8.57 5.75 18.06
CA SER A 295 -8.42 4.32 18.28
C SER A 295 -8.74 3.56 16.98
N ALA A 296 -8.18 2.36 16.78
CA ALA A 296 -8.52 1.58 15.58
C ALA A 296 -10.02 1.35 15.37
N PRO A 297 -10.86 1.08 16.39
CA PRO A 297 -12.30 0.96 16.18
C PRO A 297 -12.95 2.29 15.75
N GLU A 298 -12.56 3.44 16.32
CA GLU A 298 -13.05 4.75 15.86
C GLU A 298 -12.66 5.03 14.41
N ALA A 299 -11.42 4.73 14.04
CA ALA A 299 -10.95 4.89 12.66
C ALA A 299 -11.75 3.97 11.71
N LEU A 300 -12.05 2.74 12.14
CA LEU A 300 -12.82 1.79 11.37
C LEU A 300 -14.28 2.26 11.23
N GLN A 301 -14.89 2.73 12.31
CA GLN A 301 -16.23 3.31 12.32
C GLN A 301 -16.33 4.49 11.34
N ALA A 302 -15.36 5.41 11.38
CA ALA A 302 -15.29 6.54 10.45
C ALA A 302 -15.06 6.12 8.99
N THR A 303 -14.44 4.95 8.77
CA THR A 303 -14.26 4.39 7.43
C THR A 303 -15.57 3.81 6.92
N LEU A 304 -16.25 3.00 7.74
CA LEU A 304 -17.53 2.41 7.37
C LEU A 304 -18.58 3.49 7.12
N SER A 305 -18.67 4.52 7.97
CA SER A 305 -19.65 5.60 7.77
C SER A 305 -19.45 6.36 6.46
N SER A 306 -18.23 6.42 5.94
CA SER A 306 -17.95 7.08 4.65
C SER A 306 -18.20 6.18 3.44
N LEU A 307 -18.20 4.84 3.55
CA LEU A 307 -18.34 3.95 2.38
C LEU A 307 -19.61 4.20 1.54
N PRO A 308 -19.58 4.11 0.20
CA PRO A 308 -20.76 4.29 -0.66
C PRO A 308 -21.90 3.30 -0.35
N HIS A 309 -23.17 3.71 -0.58
CA HIS A 309 -24.33 2.86 -0.29
C HIS A 309 -24.39 1.62 -1.18
N GLU A 310 -23.91 1.72 -2.43
CA GLU A 310 -23.87 0.64 -3.41
C GLU A 310 -23.03 -0.54 -2.90
N LEU A 311 -21.88 -0.23 -2.28
CA LEU A 311 -21.02 -1.23 -1.66
C LEU A 311 -21.71 -1.92 -0.48
N VAL A 312 -22.52 -1.18 0.28
CA VAL A 312 -23.30 -1.73 1.41
C VAL A 312 -24.40 -2.65 0.90
N ASN A 313 -25.13 -2.25 -0.14
CA ASN A 313 -26.17 -3.04 -0.78
C ASN A 313 -25.60 -4.36 -1.33
N GLU A 314 -24.45 -4.31 -2.01
CA GLU A 314 -23.81 -5.52 -2.54
C GLU A 314 -23.21 -6.41 -1.43
N ALA A 315 -22.65 -5.82 -0.36
CA ALA A 315 -22.21 -6.57 0.82
C ALA A 315 -23.37 -7.32 1.47
N GLN A 316 -24.52 -6.66 1.58
CA GLN A 316 -25.73 -7.24 2.11
C GLN A 316 -26.26 -8.35 1.21
N LEU A 317 -26.32 -8.14 -0.11
CA LEU A 317 -26.80 -9.17 -1.03
C LEU A 317 -25.92 -10.42 -0.95
N ASN A 318 -24.60 -10.25 -0.98
CA ASN A 318 -23.64 -11.35 -0.84
C ASN A 318 -23.83 -12.13 0.48
N MET A 319 -24.18 -11.45 1.56
CA MET A 319 -24.50 -12.10 2.83
C MET A 319 -25.79 -12.93 2.73
N LEU A 320 -26.87 -12.32 2.25
CA LEU A 320 -28.17 -12.99 2.11
C LEU A 320 -28.11 -14.18 1.15
N GLU A 321 -27.27 -14.11 0.12
CA GLU A 321 -27.06 -15.23 -0.81
C GLU A 321 -26.33 -16.41 -0.15
N ARG A 322 -25.32 -16.14 0.69
CA ARG A 322 -24.64 -17.18 1.47
C ARG A 322 -25.57 -17.86 2.47
N GLU A 323 -26.51 -17.10 3.04
CA GLU A 323 -27.51 -17.59 3.99
C GLU A 323 -28.74 -18.21 3.31
N GLY A 324 -28.86 -18.08 1.98
CA GLY A 324 -30.01 -18.58 1.21
C GLY A 324 -31.30 -17.76 1.40
N LEU A 325 -31.20 -16.55 1.97
CA LEU A 325 -32.32 -15.66 2.31
C LEU A 325 -32.54 -14.54 1.27
N ALA A 326 -31.72 -14.48 0.22
CA ALA A 326 -31.79 -13.42 -0.79
C ALA A 326 -33.12 -13.45 -1.58
N THR A 327 -33.84 -12.35 -1.55
CA THR A 327 -35.10 -12.19 -2.30
C THR A 327 -34.82 -11.78 -3.75
N ALA A 328 -35.63 -12.24 -4.70
CA ALA A 328 -35.51 -11.86 -6.11
C ALA A 328 -35.55 -10.33 -6.33
N LYS A 329 -36.35 -9.61 -5.53
CA LYS A 329 -36.40 -8.14 -5.54
C LYS A 329 -35.05 -7.51 -5.18
N GLN A 330 -34.39 -7.99 -4.11
CA GLN A 330 -33.08 -7.46 -3.70
C GLN A 330 -31.99 -7.72 -4.74
N ARG A 331 -32.06 -8.87 -5.43
CA ARG A 331 -31.17 -9.15 -6.57
C ARG A 331 -31.42 -8.20 -7.73
N LEU A 332 -32.68 -7.90 -8.04
CA LEU A 332 -33.05 -6.97 -9.10
C LEU A 332 -32.50 -5.57 -8.81
N ASP A 333 -32.71 -5.06 -7.59
CA ASP A 333 -32.28 -3.72 -7.17
C ASP A 333 -30.74 -3.57 -7.34
N VAL A 334 -29.95 -4.57 -6.90
CA VAL A 334 -28.49 -4.54 -7.07
C VAL A 334 -28.06 -4.66 -8.53
N ILE A 335 -28.76 -5.45 -9.35
CA ILE A 335 -28.46 -5.58 -10.78
C ILE A 335 -28.71 -4.24 -11.50
N GLU A 336 -29.81 -3.57 -11.20
CA GLU A 336 -30.13 -2.25 -11.76
C GLU A 336 -29.06 -1.22 -11.39
N GLU A 337 -28.62 -1.19 -10.12
CA GLU A 337 -27.51 -0.33 -9.67
C GLU A 337 -26.19 -0.64 -10.43
N GLN A 338 -25.88 -1.92 -10.66
CA GLN A 338 -24.68 -2.31 -11.41
C GLN A 338 -24.78 -1.94 -12.90
N GLU A 339 -25.96 -2.02 -13.52
CA GLU A 339 -26.15 -1.58 -14.91
C GLU A 339 -25.91 -0.06 -15.05
N GLU A 340 -26.38 0.74 -14.08
CA GLU A 340 -26.10 2.18 -14.04
C GLU A 340 -24.59 2.46 -13.94
N LEU A 341 -23.88 1.77 -13.04
CA LEU A 341 -22.42 1.88 -12.89
C LEU A 341 -21.68 1.49 -14.18
N ILE A 342 -22.14 0.46 -14.88
CA ILE A 342 -21.55 0.02 -16.15
C ILE A 342 -21.73 1.08 -17.24
N GLU A 343 -22.90 1.73 -17.32
CA GLU A 343 -23.14 2.78 -18.30
C GLU A 343 -22.28 4.02 -18.01
N ASP A 344 -22.20 4.44 -16.74
CA ASP A 344 -21.28 5.50 -16.28
C ASP A 344 -19.82 5.21 -16.66
N GLU A 345 -19.35 3.97 -16.45
CA GLU A 345 -18.01 3.56 -16.86
C GLU A 345 -17.82 3.63 -18.38
N ARG A 346 -18.82 3.21 -19.17
CA ARG A 346 -18.79 3.27 -20.63
C ARG A 346 -18.72 4.71 -21.13
N GLU A 347 -19.49 5.62 -20.54
CA GLU A 347 -19.43 7.04 -20.87
C GLU A 347 -18.06 7.64 -20.55
N ARG A 348 -17.52 7.38 -19.36
CA ARG A 348 -16.17 7.83 -18.98
C ARG A 348 -15.09 7.27 -19.92
N ARG A 349 -15.23 6.02 -20.38
CA ARG A 349 -14.33 5.44 -21.39
C ARG A 349 -14.42 6.14 -22.75
N LYS A 350 -15.62 6.47 -23.22
CA LYS A 350 -15.83 7.24 -24.47
C LYS A 350 -15.15 8.61 -24.39
N VAL A 351 -15.29 9.31 -23.26
CA VAL A 351 -14.67 10.63 -23.02
C VAL A 351 -13.14 10.50 -22.94
N SER A 352 -12.61 9.56 -22.16
CA SER A 352 -11.16 9.35 -22.03
C SER A 352 -10.51 8.85 -23.33
N GLY A 353 -11.25 8.15 -24.19
CA GLY A 353 -10.78 7.73 -25.52
C GLY A 353 -10.74 8.85 -26.55
N ARG A 354 -11.57 9.90 -26.38
CA ARG A 354 -11.57 11.09 -27.25
C ARG A 354 -10.47 12.10 -26.93
N CYS A 355 -9.93 12.08 -25.71
CA CYS A 355 -8.84 12.97 -25.27
C CYS A 355 -7.43 12.41 -25.51
N LYS A 356 -7.27 11.34 -26.31
CA LYS A 356 -5.97 10.76 -26.66
C LYS A 356 -5.53 11.15 -28.06
#